data_AF-A0A835EJ25-F1
#
_entry.id   AF-A0A835EJ25-F1
#
_cell.length_a   1.000
_cell.length_b   1.000
_cell.length_c   1.000
_cell.angle_alpha   90.00
_cell.angle_beta   90.00
_cell.angle_gamma   90.00
#
_symmetry.space_group_name_H-M   'P 1'
#
loop_
_entity.id
_entity.type
_entity.pdbx_description
1 polymer ?
#
loop_
_entity_poly.entity_id
_entity_poly.type
_entity_poly.pdbx_seq_one_letter_code
_entity_poly.pdbx_strand_id
1 'polypeptide(L)'
;MRISAVRGYPHLFTSAFGTKIIGVLPGKSDYGSIMGVPTVDVQDHTFIFGRGLNFGACPIYLPVGDDKLFALDFSVFEVLQKLGHNGPWKWKELSYPPFLRLDVYSYGVQPDGSILVSTRSDTFIFYTKEYVWKLYGGWAFPFTGHGYYDTSLDGFVGLSKDFEKLGA
;
A
#
# COMPACT_ATOMS: atom_id res chain seq x y z
N MET A 1 -21.46 -14.38 5.67
CA MET A 1 -20.24 -14.86 4.97
C MET A 1 -19.11 -14.93 5.99
N ARG A 2 -18.39 -16.05 6.10
CA ARG A 2 -17.27 -16.22 7.04
C ARG A 2 -15.98 -16.32 6.23
N ILE A 3 -15.04 -15.43 6.50
CA ILE A 3 -13.73 -15.41 5.85
C ILE A 3 -12.71 -15.95 6.85
N SER A 4 -11.99 -17.00 6.48
CA SER A 4 -10.96 -17.62 7.33
C SER A 4 -9.60 -17.46 6.66
N ALA A 5 -8.69 -16.74 7.30
CA ALA A 5 -7.30 -16.67 6.86
C ALA A 5 -6.59 -17.99 7.16
N VAL A 6 -5.68 -18.40 6.28
CA VAL A 6 -4.84 -19.57 6.52
C VAL A 6 -3.82 -19.23 7.61
N ARG A 7 -3.80 -20.01 8.69
CA ARG A 7 -2.84 -19.86 9.78
C ARG A 7 -1.42 -19.98 9.21
N GLY A 8 -0.51 -19.08 9.61
CA GLY A 8 0.87 -19.03 9.12
C GLY A 8 1.12 -18.08 7.95
N TYR A 9 0.08 -17.40 7.45
CA TYR A 9 0.19 -16.41 6.38
C TYR A 9 -0.26 -15.01 6.87
N PRO A 10 0.47 -14.35 7.79
CA PRO A 10 0.07 -13.06 8.33
C PRO A 10 0.07 -11.94 7.28
N HIS A 11 0.83 -12.10 6.19
CA HIS A 11 0.83 -11.18 5.04
C HIS A 11 -0.51 -11.15 4.27
N LEU A 12 -1.45 -12.04 4.59
CA LEU A 12 -2.81 -12.00 4.04
C LEU A 12 -3.64 -10.87 4.63
N PHE A 13 -3.15 -10.14 5.64
CA PHE A 13 -3.69 -8.84 6.04
C PHE A 13 -2.61 -7.79 5.81
N THR A 14 -2.89 -6.86 4.91
CA THR A 14 -1.84 -6.02 4.36
C THR A 14 -1.87 -4.60 4.87
N SER A 15 -3.03 -4.13 5.36
CA SER A 15 -3.18 -2.77 5.86
C SER A 15 -4.48 -2.61 6.66
N ALA A 16 -4.51 -1.59 7.51
CA ALA A 16 -5.70 -1.10 8.18
C ALA A 16 -5.68 0.43 8.14
N PHE A 17 -6.84 1.05 7.94
CA PHE A 17 -6.99 2.51 7.87
C PHE A 17 -8.42 2.91 8.26
N GLY A 18 -8.59 3.95 9.07
CA GLY A 18 -9.88 4.27 9.67
C GLY A 18 -10.54 3.04 10.32
N THR A 19 -11.73 2.66 9.82
CA THR A 19 -12.50 1.50 10.27
C THR A 19 -12.31 0.24 9.43
N LYS A 20 -11.30 0.22 8.55
CA LYS A 20 -11.08 -0.82 7.54
C LYS A 20 -9.94 -1.75 7.90
N ILE A 21 -10.11 -3.01 7.56
CA ILE A 21 -9.03 -4.01 7.52
C ILE A 21 -8.99 -4.60 6.11
N ILE A 22 -7.81 -4.62 5.51
CA ILE A 22 -7.59 -5.17 4.17
C ILE A 22 -6.96 -6.55 4.30
N GLY A 23 -7.66 -7.53 3.76
CA GLY A 23 -7.13 -8.86 3.55
C GLY A 23 -6.71 -9.03 2.09
N VAL A 24 -5.49 -9.49 1.83
CA VAL A 24 -5.15 -10.14 0.56
C VAL A 24 -5.38 -11.62 0.76
N LEU A 25 -6.61 -12.08 0.60
CA LEU A 25 -6.95 -13.48 0.81
C LEU A 25 -7.02 -14.19 -0.54
N PRO A 26 -6.23 -15.25 -0.77
CA PRO A 26 -6.37 -16.08 -1.97
C PRO A 26 -7.71 -16.80 -1.89
N GLY A 27 -8.75 -16.22 -2.47
CA GLY A 27 -9.98 -16.93 -2.74
C GLY A 27 -9.78 -17.82 -3.96
N LYS A 28 -9.92 -19.13 -3.78
CA LYS A 28 -10.19 -20.05 -4.88
C LYS A 28 -11.54 -19.66 -5.46
N SER A 29 -11.58 -19.05 -6.64
CA SER A 29 -12.79 -19.14 -7.46
C SER A 29 -12.78 -20.47 -8.21
N ASP A 30 -13.96 -21.03 -8.48
CA ASP A 30 -14.13 -22.26 -9.27
C ASP A 30 -13.65 -22.12 -10.73
N TYR A 31 -13.24 -20.91 -11.14
CA TYR A 31 -12.72 -20.57 -12.47
C TYR A 31 -11.22 -20.23 -12.48
N GLY A 32 -10.47 -20.47 -11.40
CA GLY A 32 -9.02 -20.23 -11.37
C GLY A 32 -8.61 -18.75 -11.32
N SER A 33 -9.56 -17.82 -11.18
CA SER A 33 -9.29 -16.40 -10.97
C SER A 33 -9.23 -16.09 -9.47
N ILE A 34 -8.26 -15.29 -9.01
CA ILE A 34 -8.19 -14.84 -7.61
C ILE A 34 -9.41 -13.96 -7.38
N MET A 35 -10.20 -14.27 -6.36
CA MET A 35 -11.14 -13.29 -5.82
C MET A 35 -10.37 -12.01 -5.52
N GLY A 36 -10.84 -10.86 -5.98
CA GLY A 36 -10.23 -9.56 -5.75
C GLY A 36 -9.91 -9.31 -4.27
N VAL A 37 -9.08 -8.31 -3.98
CA VAL A 37 -8.59 -8.04 -2.63
C VAL A 37 -9.77 -7.68 -1.71
N PRO A 38 -10.19 -8.52 -0.75
CA PRO A 38 -11.29 -8.16 0.13
C PRO A 38 -10.89 -7.03 1.07
N THR A 39 -11.66 -5.95 1.02
CA THR A 39 -11.61 -4.87 2.00
C THR A 39 -12.84 -4.98 2.88
N VAL A 40 -12.62 -5.13 4.19
CA VAL A 40 -13.68 -5.26 5.19
C VAL A 40 -13.85 -3.93 5.91
N ASP A 41 -15.09 -3.43 5.91
CA ASP A 41 -15.53 -2.36 6.78
C ASP A 41 -16.02 -2.93 8.10
N VAL A 42 -15.26 -2.70 9.17
CA VAL A 42 -15.59 -3.20 10.50
C VAL A 42 -16.77 -2.42 11.10
N GLN A 43 -16.96 -1.15 10.71
CA GLN A 43 -18.04 -0.32 11.25
C GLN A 43 -19.38 -0.61 10.58
N ASP A 44 -19.41 -0.60 9.25
CA ASP A 44 -20.65 -0.81 8.50
C ASP A 44 -20.94 -2.30 8.27
N HIS A 45 -20.03 -3.19 8.72
CA HIS A 45 -20.06 -4.63 8.50
C HIS A 45 -20.18 -4.98 6.99
N THR A 46 -19.66 -4.10 6.12
CA THR A 46 -19.69 -4.27 4.67
C THR A 46 -18.37 -4.85 4.16
N PHE A 47 -18.42 -5.46 2.98
CA PHE A 47 -17.23 -5.94 2.30
C PHE A 47 -17.27 -5.51 0.84
N ILE A 48 -16.13 -5.07 0.31
CA ILE A 48 -15.93 -4.80 -1.11
C ILE A 48 -14.75 -5.61 -1.61
N PHE A 49 -14.85 -6.10 -2.83
CA PHE A 49 -13.72 -6.70 -3.52
C PHE A 49 -13.07 -5.63 -4.39
N GLY A 50 -11.76 -5.43 -4.21
CA GLY A 50 -10.94 -4.71 -5.17
C GLY A 50 -10.80 -5.47 -6.48
N ARG A 51 -10.01 -4.94 -7.43
CA ARG A 51 -9.66 -5.71 -8.62
C ARG A 51 -8.95 -7.02 -8.21
N GLY A 52 -9.20 -8.07 -9.00
CA GLY A 52 -8.41 -9.31 -8.96
C GLY A 52 -6.94 -8.96 -9.07
N LEU A 53 -6.12 -9.41 -8.13
CA LEU A 53 -4.68 -9.27 -8.28
C LEU A 53 -4.28 -10.01 -9.55
N ASN A 54 -3.50 -9.36 -10.41
CA ASN A 54 -2.69 -10.09 -11.38
C ASN A 54 -1.76 -10.97 -10.54
N PHE A 55 -2.09 -12.26 -10.41
CA PHE A 55 -1.35 -13.23 -9.62
C PHE A 55 0.17 -13.06 -9.84
N GLY A 56 0.91 -12.75 -8.78
CA GLY A 56 2.38 -12.79 -8.77
C GLY A 56 3.10 -11.51 -8.33
N ALA A 57 2.45 -10.35 -8.29
CA ALA A 57 3.17 -9.06 -8.25
C ALA A 57 3.40 -8.39 -6.86
N CYS A 58 2.93 -8.97 -5.75
CA CYS A 58 3.17 -8.45 -4.38
C CYS A 58 2.94 -6.92 -4.25
N PRO A 59 1.70 -6.43 -4.46
CA PRO A 59 1.39 -5.00 -4.42
C PRO A 59 1.73 -4.38 -3.06
N ILE A 60 2.07 -3.09 -3.07
CA ILE A 60 2.22 -2.28 -1.85
C ILE A 60 0.91 -1.53 -1.62
N TYR A 61 0.40 -1.62 -0.40
CA TYR A 61 -0.76 -0.86 0.06
C TYR A 61 -0.33 0.25 1.01
N LEU A 62 -0.78 1.48 0.72
CA LEU A 62 -0.34 2.70 1.37
C LEU A 62 -1.58 3.41 1.92
N PRO A 63 -1.93 3.17 3.20
CA PRO A 63 -3.01 3.92 3.83
C PRO A 63 -2.56 5.37 4.03
N VAL A 64 -3.43 6.31 3.67
CA VAL A 64 -3.17 7.75 3.83
C VAL A 64 -4.39 8.36 4.50
N GLY A 65 -4.22 8.73 5.78
CA GLY A 65 -5.35 9.11 6.63
C GLY A 65 -6.35 7.98 6.81
N ASP A 66 -7.61 8.33 7.02
CA ASP A 66 -8.71 7.39 7.28
C ASP A 66 -9.62 7.14 6.05
N ASP A 67 -9.43 7.90 4.97
CA ASP A 67 -10.35 7.95 3.84
C ASP A 67 -9.75 7.49 2.50
N LYS A 68 -8.44 7.22 2.46
CA LYS A 68 -7.73 6.81 1.24
C LYS A 68 -6.79 5.65 1.49
N LEU A 69 -6.77 4.76 0.51
CA LEU A 69 -5.80 3.70 0.39
C LEU A 69 -5.26 3.68 -1.04
N PHE A 70 -3.96 3.81 -1.18
CA PHE A 70 -3.29 3.66 -2.47
C PHE A 70 -2.79 2.23 -2.62
N ALA A 71 -2.89 1.69 -3.83
CA ALA A 71 -2.37 0.39 -4.20
C ALA A 71 -1.37 0.57 -5.35
N LEU A 72 -0.13 0.15 -5.11
CA LEU A 72 0.95 0.16 -6.08
C LEU A 72 1.25 -1.29 -6.50
N ASP A 73 0.89 -1.61 -7.73
CA ASP A 73 1.13 -2.90 -8.38
C ASP A 73 2.13 -2.74 -9.55
N PHE A 74 2.51 -3.84 -10.20
CA PHE A 74 3.54 -3.90 -11.25
C PHE A 74 3.38 -2.85 -12.35
N SER A 75 2.16 -2.66 -12.81
CA SER A 75 1.83 -1.76 -13.91
C SER A 75 0.68 -0.82 -13.60
N VAL A 76 0.19 -0.77 -12.35
CA VAL A 76 -1.02 -0.01 -12.01
C VAL A 76 -0.81 0.70 -10.68
N PHE A 77 -1.24 1.95 -10.62
CA PHE A 77 -1.35 2.70 -9.39
C PHE A 77 -2.79 3.17 -9.22
N GLU A 78 -3.45 2.76 -8.15
CA GLU A 78 -4.87 3.03 -7.92
C GLU A 78 -5.08 3.61 -6.52
N VAL A 79 -6.20 4.31 -6.34
CA VAL A 79 -6.69 4.74 -5.03
C VAL A 79 -8.09 4.20 -4.79
N LEU A 80 -8.29 3.65 -3.61
CA LEU A 80 -9.59 3.39 -3.03
C LEU A 80 -9.96 4.59 -2.15
N GLN A 81 -11.07 5.25 -2.51
CA GLN A 81 -11.58 6.41 -1.78
C GLN A 81 -13.10 6.43 -1.74
N LYS A 82 -13.66 7.15 -0.77
CA LYS A 82 -15.11 7.36 -0.65
C LYS A 82 -15.58 8.47 -1.59
N LEU A 83 -16.71 8.28 -2.26
CA LEU A 83 -17.33 9.34 -3.07
C LEU A 83 -18.13 10.31 -2.16
N GLY A 84 -17.44 11.25 -1.51
CA GLY A 84 -18.05 12.13 -0.50
C GLY A 84 -18.26 11.42 0.85
N HIS A 85 -18.85 12.11 1.83
CA HIS A 85 -18.92 11.63 3.22
C HIS A 85 -19.67 10.31 3.40
N ASN A 86 -20.69 10.03 2.58
CA ASN A 86 -21.54 8.83 2.68
C ASN A 86 -21.64 8.03 1.37
N GLY A 87 -20.84 8.35 0.35
CA GLY A 87 -20.89 7.61 -0.91
C GLY A 87 -20.24 6.24 -0.83
N PRO A 88 -20.45 5.40 -1.86
CA PRO A 88 -19.77 4.13 -1.96
C PRO A 88 -18.26 4.33 -2.12
N TRP A 89 -17.50 3.35 -1.63
CA TRP A 89 -16.08 3.25 -1.90
C TRP A 89 -15.86 2.85 -3.36
N LYS A 90 -14.90 3.50 -4.01
CA LYS A 90 -14.59 3.23 -5.42
C LYS A 90 -13.10 3.25 -5.65
N TRP A 91 -12.63 2.27 -6.43
CA TRP A 91 -11.29 2.25 -6.99
C TRP A 91 -11.20 3.20 -8.19
N LYS A 92 -10.12 3.96 -8.25
CA LYS A 92 -9.79 4.86 -9.34
C LYS A 92 -8.32 4.67 -9.72
N GLU A 93 -8.08 4.40 -11.00
CA GLU A 93 -6.73 4.38 -11.59
C GLU A 93 -6.14 5.79 -11.63
N LEU A 94 -4.86 5.89 -11.33
CA LEU A 94 -4.08 7.12 -11.26
C LEU A 94 -2.98 7.13 -12.31
N SER A 95 -2.25 8.24 -12.40
CA SER A 95 -1.07 8.33 -13.26
C SER A 95 -0.05 7.25 -12.93
N TYR A 96 0.55 6.63 -13.95
CA TYR A 96 1.60 5.64 -13.79
C TYR A 96 2.80 6.21 -13.00
N PRO A 97 3.36 5.42 -12.08
CA PRO A 97 4.58 5.80 -11.36
C PRO A 97 5.76 5.87 -12.34
N PRO A 98 6.74 6.76 -12.09
CA PRO A 98 7.95 6.88 -12.92
C PRO A 98 8.99 5.77 -12.68
N PHE A 99 8.56 4.63 -12.12
CA PHE A 99 9.38 3.48 -11.77
C PHE A 99 8.53 2.21 -11.79
N LEU A 100 9.16 1.04 -11.87
CA LEU A 100 8.45 -0.23 -11.74
C LEU A 100 8.31 -0.60 -10.26
N ARG A 101 7.21 -1.27 -9.89
CA ARG A 101 7.00 -1.77 -8.53
C ARG A 101 8.16 -2.66 -8.04
N LEU A 102 8.78 -3.45 -8.93
CA LEU A 102 9.93 -4.31 -8.58
C LEU A 102 11.19 -3.51 -8.20
N ASP A 103 11.29 -2.25 -8.63
CA ASP A 103 12.42 -1.39 -8.30
C ASP A 103 12.24 -0.70 -6.94
N VAL A 104 11.06 -0.84 -6.31
CA VAL A 104 10.78 -0.21 -5.01
C VAL A 104 11.46 -1.00 -3.89
N TYR A 105 12.40 -0.34 -3.22
CA TYR A 105 13.10 -0.88 -2.05
C TYR A 105 12.43 -0.49 -0.75
N SER A 106 11.92 0.74 -0.69
CA SER A 106 11.37 1.32 0.53
C SER A 106 10.37 2.40 0.23
N TYR A 107 9.47 2.63 1.17
CA TYR A 107 8.41 3.62 1.03
C TYR A 107 7.94 4.10 2.39
N GLY A 108 7.30 5.26 2.44
CA GLY A 108 6.70 5.81 3.64
C GLY A 108 5.70 6.90 3.33
N VAL A 109 4.84 7.21 4.30
CA VAL A 109 3.84 8.29 4.19
C VAL A 109 4.27 9.43 5.10
N GLN A 110 4.32 10.64 4.55
CA GLN A 110 4.61 11.86 5.28
C GLN A 110 3.39 12.33 6.09
N PRO A 111 3.57 13.18 7.13
CA PRO A 111 2.46 13.69 7.94
C PRO A 111 1.40 14.46 7.14
N ASP A 112 1.78 15.09 6.05
CA ASP A 112 0.87 15.81 5.14
C ASP A 112 0.07 14.89 4.22
N GLY A 113 0.33 13.57 4.28
CA GLY A 113 -0.26 12.53 3.46
C GLY A 113 0.43 12.31 2.12
N SER A 114 1.54 12.97 1.83
CA SER A 114 2.35 12.69 0.64
C SER A 114 3.06 11.34 0.79
N ILE A 115 3.22 10.61 -0.30
CA ILE A 115 3.85 9.28 -0.29
C ILE A 115 5.25 9.39 -0.86
N LEU A 116 6.25 8.89 -0.15
CA LEU A 116 7.61 8.75 -0.65
C LEU A 116 7.91 7.30 -1.01
N VAL A 117 8.54 7.10 -2.15
CA VAL A 117 8.97 5.78 -2.64
C VAL A 117 10.41 5.89 -3.11
N SER A 118 11.30 5.08 -2.54
CA SER A 118 12.70 5.01 -2.99
C SER A 118 12.95 3.74 -3.80
N THR A 119 13.64 3.94 -4.91
CA THR A 119 14.31 2.91 -5.67
C THR A 119 15.74 2.72 -5.16
N ARG A 120 16.61 2.08 -5.95
CA ARG A 120 18.01 1.87 -5.58
C ARG A 120 18.81 3.16 -5.42
N SER A 121 18.49 4.19 -6.21
CA SER A 121 19.26 5.43 -6.30
C SER A 121 18.44 6.69 -6.09
N ASP A 122 17.14 6.63 -6.33
CA ASP A 122 16.28 7.80 -6.41
C ASP A 122 15.09 7.67 -5.47
N THR A 123 14.61 8.80 -4.98
CA THR A 123 13.38 8.89 -4.20
C THR A 123 12.39 9.75 -4.96
N PHE A 124 11.17 9.24 -5.09
CA PHE A 124 10.05 9.89 -5.73
C PHE A 124 9.00 10.23 -4.69
N ILE A 125 8.31 11.35 -4.89
CA ILE A 125 7.18 11.78 -4.07
C ILE A 125 5.91 11.75 -4.90
N PHE A 126 4.83 11.26 -4.31
CA PHE A 126 3.48 11.35 -4.84
C PHE A 126 2.64 12.28 -3.97
N TYR A 127 2.18 13.37 -4.58
CA TYR A 127 1.29 14.31 -3.93
C TYR A 127 -0.15 13.80 -4.03
N THR A 128 -0.69 13.32 -2.91
CA THR A 128 -2.01 12.66 -2.84
C THR A 128 -3.21 13.61 -3.03
N LYS A 129 -2.98 14.92 -3.06
CA LYS A 129 -3.99 15.94 -3.36
C LYS A 129 -4.10 16.22 -4.85
N GLU A 130 -2.97 16.23 -5.55
CA GLU A 130 -2.85 16.55 -6.98
C GLU A 130 -2.83 15.30 -7.87
N TYR A 131 -2.59 14.14 -7.26
CA TYR A 131 -2.35 12.87 -7.93
C TYR A 131 -1.22 12.94 -8.96
N VAL A 132 -0.07 13.47 -8.54
CA VAL A 132 1.12 13.64 -9.38
C VAL A 132 2.38 13.06 -8.71
N TRP A 133 3.19 12.37 -9.51
CA TRP A 133 4.53 11.93 -9.14
C TRP A 133 5.58 12.98 -9.50
N LYS A 134 6.59 13.16 -8.63
CA LYS A 134 7.79 13.96 -8.92
C LYS A 134 9.04 13.24 -8.41
N LEU A 135 10.18 13.50 -9.05
CA LEU A 135 11.48 13.17 -8.45
C LEU A 135 11.68 14.06 -7.22
N TYR A 136 11.91 13.43 -6.07
CA TYR A 136 12.14 14.12 -4.79
C TYR A 136 13.63 14.32 -4.53
N GLY A 137 14.47 13.33 -4.88
CA GLY A 137 15.91 13.47 -4.79
C GLY A 137 16.68 12.26 -5.34
N GLY A 138 17.92 12.50 -5.75
CA GLY A 138 18.87 11.46 -6.20
C GLY A 138 19.55 10.75 -5.02
N TRP A 139 18.75 10.26 -4.09
CA TRP A 139 19.17 9.47 -2.93
C TRP A 139 18.10 8.41 -2.62
N ALA A 140 18.47 7.36 -1.90
CA ALA A 140 17.55 6.30 -1.46
C ALA A 140 17.50 6.22 0.07
N PHE A 141 16.38 5.78 0.64
CA PHE A 141 16.29 5.55 2.08
C PHE A 141 17.33 4.50 2.56
N PRO A 142 17.83 4.64 3.80
CA PRO A 142 18.80 3.71 4.39
C PRO A 142 18.16 2.41 4.94
N PHE A 143 16.91 2.11 4.57
CA PHE A 143 16.14 0.97 5.06
C PHE A 143 15.41 0.27 3.91
N THR A 144 14.78 -0.87 4.21
CA THR A 144 13.94 -1.62 3.27
C THR A 144 12.51 -1.74 3.78
N GLY A 145 11.56 -1.84 2.85
CA GLY A 145 10.15 -1.95 3.14
C GLY A 145 9.54 -0.63 3.66
N HIS A 146 8.60 -0.75 4.59
CA HIS A 146 7.84 0.37 5.10
C HIS A 146 8.63 1.16 6.15
N GLY A 147 8.78 2.47 5.94
CA GLY A 147 9.30 3.42 6.91
C GLY A 147 8.17 4.19 7.59
N TYR A 148 8.27 4.34 8.90
CA TYR A 148 7.37 5.14 9.72
C TYR A 148 7.99 6.51 9.95
N TYR A 149 7.23 7.56 9.72
CA TYR A 149 7.70 8.92 10.01
C TYR A 149 7.59 9.19 11.51
N ASP A 150 8.70 9.59 12.13
CA ASP A 150 8.81 9.99 13.52
C ASP A 150 8.97 11.52 13.59
N THR A 151 7.98 12.19 14.20
CA THR A 151 7.96 13.65 14.30
C THR A 151 9.02 14.21 15.24
N SER A 152 9.51 13.42 16.20
CA SER A 152 10.58 13.84 17.11
C SER A 152 11.95 13.83 16.42
N LEU A 153 12.12 12.97 15.42
CA LEU A 153 13.34 12.85 14.61
C LEU A 153 13.29 13.66 13.33
N ASP A 154 12.13 14.21 12.98
CA ASP A 154 11.84 14.84 11.68
C ASP A 154 12.28 13.94 10.49
N GLY A 155 11.95 12.64 10.58
CA GLY A 155 12.48 11.68 9.63
C GLY A 155 11.83 10.30 9.67
N PHE A 156 12.15 9.48 8.67
CA PHE A 156 11.67 8.11 8.58
C PHE A 156 12.58 7.14 9.34
N VAL A 157 11.95 6.23 10.08
CA VAL A 157 12.57 5.07 10.72
C VAL A 157 12.05 3.80 10.04
N GLY A 158 12.95 2.89 9.68
CA GLY A 158 12.61 1.64 9.03
C GLY A 158 13.62 0.54 9.31
N LEU A 159 13.32 -0.68 8.87
CA LEU A 159 14.20 -1.83 9.08
C LEU A 159 15.43 -1.72 8.17
N SER A 160 16.61 -1.79 8.78
CA SER A 160 17.88 -1.61 8.05
C SER A 160 17.99 -2.57 6.86
N LYS A 161 18.59 -2.07 5.79
CA LYS A 161 18.94 -2.85 4.60
C LYS A 161 20.13 -3.80 4.86
N ASP A 162 20.94 -3.49 5.86
CA ASP A 162 22.14 -4.23 6.21
C ASP A 162 21.79 -5.40 7.14
N PHE A 163 21.68 -6.61 6.58
CA PHE A 163 21.50 -7.83 7.36
C PHE A 163 22.66 -8.11 8.32
N GLU A 164 23.86 -7.57 8.06
CA GLU A 164 25.05 -7.76 8.90
C GLU A 164 25.05 -6.94 10.20
N LYS A 165 24.09 -6.03 10.39
CA LYS A 165 23.98 -5.22 11.62
C LYS A 165 22.92 -5.74 12.60
N LEU A 166 22.25 -6.84 12.28
CA LEU A 166 21.29 -7.51 13.16
C LEU A 166 22.00 -8.54 14.07
N GLY A 167 22.99 -8.08 14.84
CA GLY A 167 23.54 -8.77 16.01
C GLY A 167 24.36 -10.05 15.76
N ALA A 168 25.64 -9.98 16.14
CA ALA A 168 26.44 -11.13 16.57
C ALA A 168 26.00 -11.60 17.98
#